data_AF-A0A527ZGS3-F1
#
_entry.id   AF-A0A527ZGS3-F1
#
_cell.length_a   1.000
_cell.length_b   1.000
_cell.length_c   1.000
_cell.angle_alpha   90.00
_cell.angle_beta   90.00
_cell.angle_gamma   90.00
#
_symmetry.space_group_name_H-M   'P 1'
#
loop_
_entity.id
_entity.type
_entity.pdbx_description
1 polymer ?
#
loop_
_entity_poly.entity_id
_entity_poly.type
_entity_poly.pdbx_seq_one_letter_code
_entity_poly.pdbx_strand_id
1 'polypeptide(L)'
;ANLIVIDPRFTRTAAHATEYVRFRSGTDIALLWGMLWHIFENGWEDKEFIAQRVYGMDEVRKEVAKYTPEEVEQITGVPGDQVKRVAELFATQKPSTMIWCMGQTHHTVGTANTRASCILCLATGNVGKPGTGANIFRGHDNVQGATDIGLDVVTLPFYYGLTESAWKHWSRVWEIPYEDLLSQFDSKDAMETPGIPLTRWFDSVSLPKDKIAQRDSMRAMFIQGHASNSITRIPDSMKGLTGLELLVVADPHPTTWASLAVEAGRKDNTYLLPVCTQFETSGSRVASNRAIQWGEQIVKPSFEQKDDYQVIYLLSKKLGLADKMFKKIAVEGDRPVPEDVLREMNRGSWSTGYCGQSPERLKAHMKNQHKFDLVTMRAPKDDPEVGGDYYGLPWPCWGKPEIRHPGTANLYSTGLHVMD
;
A
#
# COMPACT_ATOMS: atom_id res chain seq x y z
N ALA A 1 -26.99 -10.60 1.92
CA ALA A 1 -26.03 -10.20 2.99
C ALA A 1 -26.49 -8.87 3.55
N ASN A 2 -26.25 -8.61 4.83
CA ASN A 2 -26.49 -7.28 5.40
C ASN A 2 -25.39 -6.32 4.94
N LEU A 3 -25.78 -5.11 4.52
CA LEU A 3 -24.86 -4.02 4.23
C LEU A 3 -25.06 -2.92 5.27
N ILE A 4 -24.09 -2.75 6.16
CA ILE A 4 -24.10 -1.68 7.16
C ILE A 4 -23.19 -0.57 6.66
N VAL A 5 -23.71 0.64 6.51
CA VAL A 5 -22.92 1.81 6.10
C VAL A 5 -22.80 2.77 7.26
N ILE A 6 -21.58 2.93 7.74
CA ILE A 6 -21.21 3.83 8.83
C ILE A 6 -20.53 5.05 8.22
N ASP A 7 -21.26 6.13 8.02
CA ASP A 7 -20.75 7.35 7.37
C ASP A 7 -21.50 8.59 7.91
N PRO A 8 -20.80 9.71 8.24
CA PRO A 8 -21.48 10.94 8.66
C PRO A 8 -22.45 11.49 7.62
N ARG A 9 -22.28 11.12 6.34
CA ARG A 9 -23.10 11.54 5.21
C ARG A 9 -23.94 10.39 4.68
N PHE A 10 -25.13 10.71 4.18
CA PHE A 10 -25.93 9.74 3.44
C PHE A 10 -25.39 9.62 2.00
N THR A 11 -24.48 8.68 1.79
CA THR A 11 -23.82 8.45 0.50
C THR A 11 -24.66 7.60 -0.44
N ARG A 12 -24.24 7.47 -1.71
CA ARG A 12 -24.87 6.52 -2.65
C ARG A 12 -24.82 5.08 -2.12
N THR A 13 -23.72 4.70 -1.47
CA THR A 13 -23.62 3.38 -0.83
C THR A 13 -24.62 3.23 0.32
N ALA A 14 -24.81 4.27 1.14
CA ALA A 14 -25.79 4.27 2.22
C ALA A 14 -27.24 4.06 1.72
N ALA A 15 -27.57 4.54 0.52
CA ALA A 15 -28.88 4.34 -0.09
C ALA A 15 -29.21 2.87 -0.40
N HIS A 16 -28.20 2.00 -0.46
CA HIS A 16 -28.36 0.55 -0.66
C HIS A 16 -28.14 -0.25 0.63
N ALA A 17 -27.89 0.42 1.76
CA ALA A 17 -27.60 -0.23 3.02
C ALA A 17 -28.86 -0.87 3.62
N THR A 18 -28.67 -2.03 4.25
CA THR A 18 -29.66 -2.59 5.16
C THR A 18 -29.80 -1.73 6.41
N GLU A 19 -28.68 -1.17 6.89
CA GLU A 19 -28.62 -0.26 8.03
C GLU A 19 -27.67 0.89 7.71
N TYR A 20 -28.13 2.13 7.91
CA TYR A 20 -27.30 3.32 7.82
C TYR A 20 -27.06 3.91 9.21
N VAL A 21 -25.79 4.01 9.60
CA VAL A 21 -25.37 4.57 10.89
C VAL A 21 -24.73 5.93 10.64
N ARG A 22 -25.47 7.00 10.96
CA ARG A 22 -24.96 8.36 10.91
C ARG A 22 -24.31 8.70 12.25
N PHE A 23 -23.01 8.93 12.23
CA PHE A 23 -22.25 9.33 13.41
C PHE A 23 -21.57 10.69 13.22
N ARG A 24 -21.13 11.30 14.31
CA ARG A 24 -20.36 12.54 14.30
C ARG A 24 -18.96 12.28 13.72
N SER A 25 -18.58 13.00 12.66
CA SER A 25 -17.28 12.84 12.01
C SER A 25 -16.12 12.95 13.02
N GLY A 26 -15.16 12.00 12.94
CA GLY A 26 -14.00 11.93 13.83
C GLY A 26 -14.25 11.21 15.16
N THR A 27 -15.40 10.57 15.35
CA THR A 27 -15.74 9.81 16.56
C THR A 27 -15.77 8.29 16.35
N ASP A 28 -15.10 7.82 15.29
CA ASP A 28 -15.05 6.43 14.83
C ASP A 28 -14.65 5.44 15.95
N ILE A 29 -13.60 5.79 16.73
CA ILE A 29 -13.10 4.94 17.82
C ILE A 29 -14.18 4.74 18.89
N ALA A 30 -14.93 5.79 19.26
CA ALA A 30 -15.98 5.66 20.26
C ALA A 30 -17.12 4.76 19.77
N LEU A 31 -17.48 4.85 18.49
CA LEU A 31 -18.50 3.98 17.89
C LEU A 31 -18.04 2.51 17.86
N LEU A 32 -16.80 2.26 17.42
CA LEU A 32 -16.22 0.91 17.39
C LEU A 32 -16.05 0.32 18.80
N TRP A 33 -15.68 1.15 19.79
CA TRP A 33 -15.66 0.73 21.19
C TRP A 33 -17.05 0.47 21.75
N GLY A 34 -18.06 1.25 21.40
CA GLY A 34 -19.45 0.96 21.76
C GLY A 34 -19.95 -0.37 21.19
N MET A 35 -19.59 -0.69 19.95
CA MET A 35 -19.87 -2.02 19.39
C MET A 35 -19.20 -3.12 20.21
N LEU A 36 -17.92 -2.95 20.55
CA LEU A 36 -17.18 -3.93 21.35
C LEU A 36 -17.71 -4.05 22.78
N TRP A 37 -18.21 -2.97 23.37
CA TRP A 37 -18.87 -2.99 24.67
C TRP A 37 -20.05 -3.95 24.64
N HIS A 38 -20.94 -3.81 23.65
CA HIS A 38 -22.07 -4.73 23.49
C HIS A 38 -21.61 -6.17 23.22
N ILE A 39 -20.58 -6.37 22.40
CA ILE A 39 -20.05 -7.70 22.10
C ILE A 39 -19.59 -8.40 23.38
N PHE A 40 -18.81 -7.72 24.23
CA PHE A 40 -18.29 -8.31 25.45
C PHE A 40 -19.36 -8.52 26.52
N GLU A 41 -20.27 -7.56 26.72
CA GLU A 41 -21.35 -7.69 27.69
C GLU A 41 -22.32 -8.83 27.36
N ASN A 42 -22.50 -9.14 26.07
CA ASN A 42 -23.40 -10.20 25.63
C ASN A 42 -22.67 -11.53 25.33
N GLY A 43 -21.34 -11.59 25.50
CA GLY A 43 -20.55 -12.79 25.26
C GLY A 43 -20.46 -13.20 23.79
N TRP A 44 -20.60 -12.25 22.85
CA TRP A 44 -20.58 -12.49 21.40
C TRP A 44 -19.17 -12.54 20.80
N GLU A 45 -18.12 -12.36 21.60
CA GLU A 45 -16.75 -12.49 21.13
C GLU A 45 -16.37 -13.93 20.77
N ASP A 46 -15.39 -14.09 19.89
CA ASP A 46 -14.82 -15.40 19.57
C ASP A 46 -13.74 -15.76 20.60
N LYS A 47 -14.17 -16.38 21.71
CA LYS A 47 -13.29 -16.74 22.84
C LYS A 47 -12.16 -17.68 22.44
N GLU A 48 -12.43 -18.62 21.54
CA GLU A 48 -11.41 -19.57 21.06
C GLU A 48 -10.37 -18.86 20.19
N PHE A 49 -10.82 -18.03 19.24
CA PHE A 49 -9.91 -17.25 18.41
C PHE A 49 -9.06 -16.29 19.25
N ILE A 50 -9.66 -15.60 20.23
CA ILE A 50 -8.93 -14.72 21.13
C ILE A 50 -7.83 -15.50 21.86
N ALA A 51 -8.18 -16.64 22.48
CA ALA A 51 -7.23 -17.45 23.23
C ALA A 51 -6.07 -17.99 22.38
N GLN A 52 -6.34 -18.32 21.12
CA GLN A 52 -5.34 -18.91 20.22
C GLN A 52 -4.48 -17.88 19.48
N ARG A 53 -5.01 -16.69 19.20
CA ARG A 53 -4.45 -15.78 18.17
C ARG A 53 -4.29 -14.33 18.60
N VAL A 54 -4.84 -13.93 19.73
CA VAL A 54 -4.90 -12.51 20.11
C VAL A 54 -4.16 -12.30 21.42
N TYR A 55 -3.27 -11.30 21.40
CA TYR A 55 -2.57 -10.83 22.60
C TYR A 55 -3.13 -9.47 23.02
N GLY A 56 -3.30 -9.25 24.33
CA GLY A 56 -3.67 -7.95 24.89
C GLY A 56 -5.18 -7.63 24.89
N MET A 57 -6.05 -8.63 24.74
CA MET A 57 -7.51 -8.40 24.69
C MET A 57 -8.08 -7.99 26.06
N ASP A 58 -7.46 -8.38 27.17
CA ASP A 58 -7.92 -8.00 28.51
C ASP A 58 -7.70 -6.50 28.78
N GLU A 59 -6.60 -5.93 28.28
CA GLU A 59 -6.35 -4.49 28.28
C GLU A 59 -7.37 -3.74 27.43
N VAL A 60 -7.70 -4.30 26.26
CA VAL A 60 -8.76 -3.77 25.40
C VAL A 60 -10.11 -3.75 26.13
N ARG A 61 -10.49 -4.82 26.83
CA ARG A 61 -11.73 -4.88 27.62
C ARG A 61 -11.80 -3.78 28.67
N LYS A 62 -10.70 -3.49 29.37
CA LYS A 62 -10.61 -2.40 30.37
C LYS A 62 -10.84 -1.03 29.75
N GLU A 63 -10.32 -0.78 28.55
CA GLU A 63 -10.54 0.47 27.83
C GLU A 63 -11.98 0.56 27.30
N VAL A 64 -12.51 -0.53 26.73
CA VAL A 64 -13.89 -0.61 26.21
C VAL A 64 -14.93 -0.37 27.29
N ALA A 65 -14.69 -0.81 28.53
CA ALA A 65 -15.61 -0.62 29.65
C ALA A 65 -15.95 0.85 29.93
N LYS A 66 -15.14 1.81 29.45
CA LYS A 66 -15.38 3.26 29.57
C LYS A 66 -16.40 3.78 28.54
N TYR A 67 -16.73 3.01 27.51
CA TYR A 67 -17.61 3.39 26.41
C TYR A 67 -18.98 2.71 26.55
N THR A 68 -19.71 3.07 27.62
CA THR A 68 -21.09 2.58 27.82
C THR A 68 -22.02 3.10 26.71
N PRO A 69 -23.21 2.52 26.51
CA PRO A 69 -24.16 2.99 25.50
C PRO A 69 -24.47 4.49 25.61
N GLU A 70 -24.61 5.01 26.83
CA GLU A 70 -24.87 6.43 27.09
C GLU A 70 -23.68 7.32 26.68
N GLU A 71 -22.46 6.92 27.03
CA GLU A 71 -21.24 7.67 26.67
C GLU A 71 -21.01 7.66 25.16
N VAL A 72 -21.23 6.51 24.51
CA VAL A 72 -21.11 6.37 23.06
C VAL A 72 -22.14 7.23 22.34
N GLU A 73 -23.39 7.26 22.82
CA GLU A 73 -24.43 8.13 22.25
C GLU A 73 -24.06 9.61 22.41
N GLN A 74 -23.55 10.02 23.58
CA GLN A 74 -23.05 11.38 23.81
C GLN A 74 -21.94 11.78 22.82
N ILE A 75 -20.94 10.91 22.63
CA ILE A 75 -19.76 11.18 21.78
C ILE A 75 -20.13 11.11 20.29
N THR A 76 -20.87 10.10 19.87
CA THR A 76 -21.07 9.78 18.45
C THR A 76 -22.37 10.33 17.88
N GLY A 77 -23.37 10.56 18.75
CA GLY A 77 -24.74 10.86 18.36
C GLY A 77 -25.53 9.64 17.85
N VAL A 78 -24.97 8.43 17.92
CA VAL A 78 -25.65 7.20 17.50
C VAL A 78 -26.41 6.60 18.69
N PRO A 79 -27.72 6.35 18.57
CA PRO A 79 -28.51 5.72 19.63
C PRO A 79 -27.92 4.38 20.07
N GLY A 80 -27.85 4.13 21.38
CA GLY A 80 -27.26 2.90 21.93
C GLY A 80 -27.93 1.61 21.42
N ASP A 81 -29.24 1.63 21.17
CA ASP A 81 -29.97 0.49 20.61
C ASP A 81 -29.55 0.19 19.15
N GLN A 82 -29.22 1.22 18.36
CA GLN A 82 -28.67 1.06 17.02
C GLN A 82 -27.26 0.47 17.06
N VAL A 83 -26.40 0.97 17.96
CA VAL A 83 -25.05 0.42 18.14
C VAL A 83 -25.11 -1.06 18.53
N LYS A 84 -26.01 -1.42 19.47
CA LYS A 84 -26.23 -2.81 19.88
C LYS A 84 -26.63 -3.70 18.70
N ARG A 85 -27.63 -3.28 17.90
CA ARG A 85 -28.08 -4.05 16.73
C ARG A 85 -26.95 -4.28 15.72
N VAL A 86 -26.19 -3.22 15.41
CA VAL A 86 -25.05 -3.29 14.48
C VAL A 86 -23.95 -4.22 14.99
N ALA A 87 -23.65 -4.14 16.29
CA ALA A 87 -22.68 -5.00 16.96
C ALA A 87 -23.10 -6.48 16.94
N GLU A 88 -24.37 -6.76 17.23
CA GLU A 88 -24.94 -8.11 17.18
C GLU A 88 -24.85 -8.71 15.79
N LEU A 89 -25.28 -7.97 14.76
CA LEU A 89 -25.21 -8.42 13.36
C LEU A 89 -23.76 -8.73 12.96
N PHE A 90 -22.82 -7.84 13.27
CA PHE A 90 -21.41 -8.02 12.91
C PHE A 90 -20.73 -9.17 13.66
N ALA A 91 -21.10 -9.40 14.93
CA ALA A 91 -20.50 -10.45 15.74
C ALA A 91 -21.09 -11.84 15.42
N THR A 92 -22.41 -11.93 15.20
CA THR A 92 -23.12 -13.22 15.15
C THR A 92 -23.44 -13.72 13.74
N GLN A 93 -23.58 -12.82 12.75
CA GLN A 93 -23.91 -13.23 11.38
C GLN A 93 -22.66 -13.33 10.51
N LYS A 94 -22.19 -14.57 10.32
CA LYS A 94 -20.91 -14.87 9.66
C LYS A 94 -21.08 -15.35 8.21
N PRO A 95 -20.07 -15.15 7.34
CA PRO A 95 -18.86 -14.35 7.58
C PRO A 95 -19.17 -12.85 7.60
N SER A 96 -18.38 -12.08 8.34
CA SER A 96 -18.50 -10.61 8.40
C SER A 96 -17.14 -9.97 8.14
N THR A 97 -17.14 -8.85 7.42
CA THR A 97 -15.94 -8.10 7.07
C THR A 97 -16.12 -6.61 7.34
N MET A 98 -15.02 -5.95 7.71
CA MET A 98 -14.95 -4.50 7.81
C MET A 98 -14.25 -3.96 6.56
N ILE A 99 -14.86 -2.99 5.88
CA ILE A 99 -14.27 -2.33 4.71
C ILE A 99 -14.12 -0.83 5.00
N TRP A 100 -12.93 -0.27 4.78
CA TRP A 100 -12.71 1.17 4.91
C TRP A 100 -11.80 1.74 3.81
N CYS A 101 -11.72 3.08 3.79
CA CYS A 101 -10.83 3.86 2.95
C CYS A 101 -10.49 5.17 3.70
N MET A 102 -10.54 6.31 3.00
CA MET A 102 -10.11 7.61 3.52
C MET A 102 -10.95 8.15 4.67
N GLY A 103 -12.21 7.71 4.80
CA GLY A 103 -13.08 8.11 5.91
C GLY A 103 -12.55 7.72 7.29
N GLN A 104 -11.66 6.73 7.38
CA GLN A 104 -10.96 6.41 8.64
C GLN A 104 -9.54 6.95 8.68
N THR A 105 -8.80 6.92 7.55
CA THR A 105 -7.37 7.24 7.54
C THR A 105 -7.07 8.73 7.52
N HIS A 106 -7.96 9.58 6.97
CA HIS A 106 -7.75 11.03 6.86
C HIS A 106 -8.23 11.80 8.11
N HIS A 107 -7.86 11.28 9.27
CA HIS A 107 -8.07 11.91 10.58
C HIS A 107 -6.73 12.09 11.28
N THR A 108 -6.65 13.05 12.21
CA THR A 108 -5.47 13.23 13.08
C THR A 108 -5.15 11.97 13.89
N VAL A 109 -6.13 11.08 14.07
CA VAL A 109 -6.03 9.80 14.76
C VAL A 109 -6.25 8.60 13.82
N GLY A 110 -6.01 8.74 12.51
CA GLY A 110 -6.32 7.69 11.51
C GLY A 110 -5.64 6.34 11.77
N THR A 111 -4.42 6.33 12.30
CA THR A 111 -3.74 5.09 12.74
C THR A 111 -4.50 4.39 13.88
N ALA A 112 -5.10 5.15 14.78
CA ALA A 112 -5.90 4.59 15.87
C ALA A 112 -7.27 4.11 15.38
N ASN A 113 -7.90 4.81 14.43
CA ASN A 113 -9.15 4.37 13.79
C ASN A 113 -8.98 2.98 13.14
N THR A 114 -7.96 2.83 12.30
CA THR A 114 -7.67 1.55 11.63
C THR A 114 -7.34 0.44 12.62
N ARG A 115 -6.61 0.76 13.70
CA ARG A 115 -6.35 -0.19 14.79
C ARG A 115 -7.65 -0.65 15.47
N ALA A 116 -8.58 0.26 15.78
CA ALA A 116 -9.87 -0.08 16.38
C ALA A 116 -10.69 -1.02 15.48
N SER A 117 -10.73 -0.76 14.16
CA SER A 117 -11.38 -1.65 13.17
C SER A 117 -10.78 -3.07 13.18
N CYS A 118 -9.44 -3.16 13.25
CA CYS A 118 -8.75 -4.45 13.36
C CYS A 118 -9.06 -5.15 14.69
N ILE A 119 -9.08 -4.43 15.82
CA ILE A 119 -9.41 -4.99 17.14
C ILE A 119 -10.83 -5.56 17.15
N LEU A 120 -11.80 -4.87 16.54
CA LEU A 120 -13.16 -5.39 16.39
C LEU A 120 -13.19 -6.72 15.61
N CYS A 121 -12.42 -6.84 14.53
CA CYS A 121 -12.32 -8.08 13.77
C CYS A 121 -11.63 -9.19 14.59
N LEU A 122 -10.59 -8.87 15.35
CA LEU A 122 -9.88 -9.83 16.22
C LEU A 122 -10.77 -10.34 17.35
N ALA A 123 -11.53 -9.45 18.01
CA ALA A 123 -12.45 -9.82 19.08
C ALA A 123 -13.58 -10.74 18.59
N THR A 124 -13.99 -10.60 17.33
CA THR A 124 -15.11 -11.36 16.75
C THR A 124 -14.68 -12.55 15.90
N GLY A 125 -13.38 -12.87 15.85
CA GLY A 125 -12.84 -13.96 15.04
C GLY A 125 -13.01 -13.77 13.52
N ASN A 126 -13.31 -12.56 13.08
CA ASN A 126 -13.52 -12.17 11.68
C ASN A 126 -12.18 -11.94 10.96
N VAL A 127 -11.24 -12.88 11.07
CA VAL A 127 -9.89 -12.81 10.48
C VAL A 127 -9.47 -14.19 9.96
N GLY A 128 -8.77 -14.22 8.83
CA GLY A 128 -8.12 -15.42 8.31
C GLY A 128 -9.03 -16.46 7.66
N LYS A 129 -10.27 -16.07 7.31
CA LYS A 129 -11.27 -16.92 6.65
C LYS A 129 -11.86 -16.20 5.43
N PRO A 130 -12.31 -16.92 4.38
CA PRO A 130 -13.01 -16.32 3.25
C PRO A 130 -14.20 -15.46 3.69
N GLY A 131 -14.34 -14.26 3.09
CA GLY A 131 -15.42 -13.31 3.42
C GLY A 131 -15.24 -12.55 4.74
N THR A 132 -14.10 -12.71 5.42
CA THR A 132 -13.77 -11.98 6.65
C THR A 132 -12.66 -10.96 6.43
N GLY A 133 -12.24 -10.30 7.51
CA GLY A 133 -11.06 -9.45 7.51
C GLY A 133 -11.37 -7.96 7.56
N ALA A 134 -10.29 -7.24 7.81
CA ALA A 134 -10.24 -5.79 7.91
C ALA A 134 -9.64 -5.27 6.59
N ASN A 135 -10.51 -4.94 5.64
CA ASN A 135 -10.15 -4.70 4.25
C ASN A 135 -10.09 -3.20 3.94
N ILE A 136 -8.91 -2.73 3.54
CA ILE A 136 -8.73 -1.37 3.03
C ILE A 136 -8.83 -1.37 1.51
N PHE A 137 -9.79 -0.62 0.96
CA PHE A 137 -9.80 -0.33 -0.47
C PHE A 137 -8.85 0.81 -0.73
N ARG A 138 -7.76 0.51 -1.43
CA ARG A 138 -6.75 1.51 -1.77
C ARG A 138 -7.17 2.24 -3.05
N GLY A 139 -6.78 3.50 -3.15
CA GLY A 139 -7.27 4.42 -4.20
C GLY A 139 -6.68 4.15 -5.58
N HIS A 140 -5.37 4.34 -5.73
CA HIS A 140 -4.70 4.20 -7.03
C HIS A 140 -4.51 2.73 -7.44
N ASP A 141 -4.48 2.50 -8.74
CA ASP A 141 -4.34 1.20 -9.41
C ASP A 141 -3.17 0.35 -8.91
N ASN A 142 -2.05 0.99 -8.54
CA ASN A 142 -0.81 0.30 -8.16
C ASN A 142 -0.23 0.79 -6.83
N VAL A 143 -0.99 1.46 -5.96
CA VAL A 143 -0.46 1.92 -4.66
C VAL A 143 -0.04 0.75 -3.75
N GLN A 144 -0.69 -0.41 -3.89
CA GLN A 144 -0.23 -1.63 -3.23
C GLN A 144 1.17 -2.02 -3.75
N GLY A 145 1.37 -2.05 -5.06
CA GLY A 145 2.65 -2.39 -5.67
C GLY A 145 3.75 -1.39 -5.35
N ALA A 146 3.45 -0.09 -5.40
CA ALA A 146 4.37 0.97 -4.98
C ALA A 146 4.83 0.79 -3.52
N THR A 147 3.89 0.45 -2.62
CA THR A 147 4.24 0.13 -1.22
C THR A 147 5.06 -1.16 -1.14
N ASP A 148 4.66 -2.20 -1.88
CA ASP A 148 5.35 -3.50 -1.91
C ASP A 148 6.80 -3.35 -2.35
N ILE A 149 7.14 -2.42 -3.25
CA ILE A 149 8.52 -2.19 -3.70
C ILE A 149 9.28 -1.16 -2.86
N GLY A 150 8.72 -0.71 -1.75
CA GLY A 150 9.41 0.22 -0.84
C GLY A 150 9.47 1.65 -1.38
N LEU A 151 8.46 2.11 -2.15
CA LEU A 151 8.23 3.54 -2.41
C LEU A 151 7.69 4.22 -1.14
N ASP A 152 8.47 4.12 -0.06
CA ASP A 152 8.18 4.61 1.28
C ASP A 152 9.50 5.05 1.92
N VAL A 153 9.43 5.96 2.89
CA VAL A 153 10.61 6.53 3.55
C VAL A 153 11.07 5.73 4.76
N VAL A 154 10.33 4.68 5.15
CA VAL A 154 10.60 3.87 6.36
C VAL A 154 10.93 2.40 6.07
N THR A 155 10.92 1.98 4.80
CA THR A 155 11.18 0.58 4.42
C THR A 155 12.03 0.49 3.16
N LEU A 156 12.82 -0.57 3.08
CA LEU A 156 13.36 -1.14 1.86
C LEU A 156 12.28 -1.98 1.15
N PRO A 157 12.50 -2.40 -0.13
CA PRO A 157 11.49 -3.14 -0.86
C PRO A 157 11.01 -4.37 -0.09
N PHE A 158 9.73 -4.69 -0.25
CA PHE A 158 9.00 -5.80 0.38
C PHE A 158 8.95 -5.72 1.91
N TYR A 159 8.72 -4.52 2.43
CA TYR A 159 8.51 -4.24 3.86
C TYR A 159 9.68 -4.63 4.77
N TYR A 160 10.88 -4.72 4.21
CA TYR A 160 12.07 -4.82 5.04
C TYR A 160 12.29 -3.44 5.69
N GLY A 161 12.54 -3.38 7.00
CA GLY A 161 12.88 -2.11 7.66
C GLY A 161 14.23 -1.55 7.18
N LEU A 162 14.66 -0.44 7.77
CA LEU A 162 15.94 0.18 7.43
C LEU A 162 17.13 -0.36 8.25
N THR A 163 17.00 -1.49 8.94
CA THR A 163 18.07 -2.03 9.78
C THR A 163 19.24 -2.57 8.95
N GLU A 164 20.43 -2.66 9.54
CA GLU A 164 21.62 -3.26 8.92
C GLU A 164 21.34 -4.64 8.32
N SER A 165 20.56 -5.49 9.01
CA SER A 165 20.21 -6.82 8.50
C SER A 165 19.37 -6.76 7.23
N ALA A 166 18.47 -5.79 7.14
CA ALA A 166 17.65 -5.57 5.96
C ALA A 166 18.47 -5.01 4.79
N TRP A 167 19.37 -4.07 5.06
CA TRP A 167 20.32 -3.58 4.06
C TRP A 167 21.28 -4.66 3.57
N LYS A 168 21.81 -5.49 4.47
CA LYS A 168 22.64 -6.66 4.10
C LYS A 168 21.87 -7.67 3.28
N HIS A 169 20.55 -7.81 3.49
CA HIS A 169 19.71 -8.63 2.64
C HIS A 169 19.65 -8.09 1.21
N TRP A 170 19.32 -6.81 1.04
CA TRP A 170 19.25 -6.20 -0.29
C TRP A 170 20.62 -6.05 -0.97
N SER A 171 21.69 -5.83 -0.21
CA SER A 171 23.09 -5.91 -0.65
C SER A 171 23.40 -7.24 -1.33
N ARG A 172 22.94 -8.38 -0.77
CA ARG A 172 23.11 -9.70 -1.39
C ARG A 172 22.26 -9.86 -2.65
N VAL A 173 21.02 -9.36 -2.65
CA VAL A 173 20.10 -9.46 -3.80
C VAL A 173 20.65 -8.66 -4.99
N TRP A 174 21.04 -7.41 -4.75
CA TRP A 174 21.65 -6.53 -5.73
C TRP A 174 23.12 -6.88 -5.99
N GLU A 175 23.72 -7.79 -5.23
CA GLU A 175 25.15 -8.17 -5.24
C GLU A 175 26.04 -6.91 -5.32
N ILE A 176 25.77 -5.99 -4.40
CA ILE A 176 26.55 -4.78 -4.12
C ILE A 176 27.08 -4.94 -2.69
N PRO A 177 28.40 -4.82 -2.43
CA PRO A 177 28.93 -4.87 -1.08
C PRO A 177 28.18 -3.93 -0.12
N TYR A 178 27.91 -4.38 1.10
CA TYR A 178 27.17 -3.56 2.07
C TYR A 178 27.92 -2.25 2.35
N GLU A 179 29.25 -2.32 2.37
CA GLU A 179 30.17 -1.21 2.57
C GLU A 179 30.04 -0.14 1.49
N ASP A 180 29.81 -0.54 0.23
CA ASP A 180 29.57 0.38 -0.89
C ASP A 180 28.23 1.11 -0.76
N LEU A 181 27.20 0.44 -0.22
CA LEU A 181 25.90 1.06 0.04
C LEU A 181 26.00 2.01 1.22
N LEU A 182 26.63 1.57 2.31
CA LEU A 182 26.85 2.36 3.50
C LEU A 182 27.66 3.63 3.19
N SER A 183 28.66 3.55 2.29
CA SER A 183 29.46 4.71 1.90
C SER A 183 28.68 5.80 1.16
N GLN A 184 27.43 5.55 0.74
CA GLN A 184 26.55 6.57 0.17
C GLN A 184 25.84 7.41 1.25
N PHE A 185 25.97 7.03 2.51
CA PHE A 185 25.38 7.72 3.66
C PHE A 185 26.49 8.30 4.54
N ASP A 186 26.18 9.40 5.26
CA ASP A 186 27.14 10.02 6.16
C ASP A 186 27.52 9.13 7.36
N SER A 187 26.63 8.20 7.73
CA SER A 187 26.82 7.23 8.80
C SER A 187 25.84 6.06 8.68
N LYS A 188 26.08 5.01 9.45
CA LYS A 188 25.11 3.91 9.62
C LYS A 188 23.79 4.43 10.17
N ASP A 189 23.82 5.27 11.20
CA ASP A 189 22.59 5.80 11.80
C ASP A 189 21.75 6.59 10.78
N ALA A 190 22.40 7.34 9.88
CA ALA A 190 21.71 8.03 8.79
C ALA A 190 21.08 7.06 7.79
N MET A 191 21.75 5.94 7.48
CA MET A 191 21.24 4.87 6.62
C MET A 191 20.01 4.15 7.22
N GLU A 192 19.96 4.02 8.55
CA GLU A 192 18.85 3.37 9.27
C GLU A 192 17.72 4.33 9.66
N THR A 193 17.89 5.63 9.41
CA THR A 193 16.91 6.67 9.75
C THR A 193 15.88 6.85 8.63
N PRO A 194 14.58 6.95 8.96
CA PRO A 194 13.55 7.32 8.00
C PRO A 194 13.87 8.56 7.16
N GLY A 195 13.57 8.48 5.86
CA GLY A 195 13.64 9.61 4.95
C GLY A 195 12.57 10.68 5.24
N ILE A 196 12.67 11.80 4.52
CA ILE A 196 11.71 12.91 4.64
C ILE A 196 10.42 12.54 3.91
N PRO A 197 9.26 12.48 4.60
CA PRO A 197 8.00 12.15 3.94
C PRO A 197 7.57 13.25 2.99
N LEU A 198 6.94 12.86 1.88
CA LEU A 198 6.43 13.78 0.87
C LEU A 198 5.53 14.88 1.45
N THR A 199 4.73 14.60 2.47
CA THR A 199 3.85 15.62 3.09
C THR A 199 4.61 16.71 3.86
N ARG A 200 5.93 16.58 3.99
CA ARG A 200 6.83 17.47 4.74
C ARG A 200 8.06 17.90 3.93
N TRP A 201 8.16 17.58 2.64
CA TRP A 201 9.37 17.84 1.85
C TRP A 201 9.84 19.30 1.94
N PHE A 202 8.91 20.26 1.91
CA PHE A 202 9.21 21.70 1.93
C PHE A 202 9.78 22.17 3.29
N ASP A 203 9.52 21.43 4.38
CA ASP A 203 10.13 21.69 5.67
C ASP A 203 11.65 21.40 5.58
N SER A 204 12.09 20.41 4.79
CA SER A 204 13.52 20.12 4.57
C SER A 204 14.25 21.11 3.67
N VAL A 205 13.50 21.97 2.98
CA VAL A 205 14.05 23.10 2.22
C VAL A 205 14.10 24.35 3.08
N SER A 206 13.05 24.59 3.87
CA SER A 206 12.79 25.89 4.49
C SER A 206 13.23 25.99 5.95
N LEU A 207 13.34 24.88 6.68
CA LEU A 207 13.70 24.91 8.10
C LEU A 207 15.18 25.25 8.30
N PRO A 208 15.52 25.88 9.45
CA PRO A 208 16.91 26.06 9.86
C PRO A 208 17.68 24.74 9.89
N LYS A 209 18.99 24.81 9.59
CA LYS A 209 19.83 23.63 9.43
C LYS A 209 19.89 22.75 10.68
N ASP A 210 19.85 23.35 11.87
CA ASP A 210 19.81 22.65 13.16
C ASP A 210 18.51 21.88 13.43
N LYS A 211 17.48 22.08 12.59
CA LYS A 211 16.19 21.37 12.64
C LYS A 211 16.08 20.24 11.61
N ILE A 212 17.11 20.02 10.80
CA ILE A 212 17.12 19.01 9.74
C ILE A 212 18.20 17.98 10.09
N ALA A 213 17.80 16.72 10.23
CA ALA A 213 18.71 15.63 10.60
C ALA A 213 19.71 15.25 9.49
N GLN A 214 19.35 15.45 8.22
CA GLN A 214 20.25 15.21 7.08
C GLN A 214 21.43 16.19 7.10
N ARG A 215 22.57 15.85 6.46
CA ARG A 215 23.75 16.74 6.38
C ARG A 215 23.51 18.04 5.64
N ASP A 216 22.64 18.04 4.64
CA ASP A 216 22.29 19.22 3.83
C ASP A 216 20.77 19.42 3.82
N SER A 217 20.33 20.65 3.55
CA SER A 217 18.91 20.88 3.23
C SER A 217 18.59 20.34 1.83
N MET A 218 17.33 20.01 1.57
CA MET A 218 16.93 19.51 0.26
C MET A 218 17.09 20.60 -0.81
N ARG A 219 17.86 20.31 -1.86
CA ARG A 219 18.16 21.24 -2.97
C ARG A 219 17.50 20.85 -4.28
N ALA A 220 17.20 19.58 -4.48
CA ALA A 220 16.67 19.06 -5.73
C ALA A 220 15.49 18.14 -5.46
N MET A 221 14.50 18.17 -6.36
CA MET A 221 13.41 17.20 -6.38
C MET A 221 13.20 16.66 -7.79
N PHE A 222 13.13 15.33 -7.89
CA PHE A 222 12.68 14.61 -9.07
C PHE A 222 11.32 14.00 -8.75
N ILE A 223 10.27 14.51 -9.40
CA ILE A 223 8.91 14.03 -9.27
C ILE A 223 8.61 13.12 -10.45
N GLN A 224 8.14 11.91 -10.20
CA GLN A 224 7.76 10.95 -11.23
C GLN A 224 6.34 10.45 -10.99
N GLY A 225 5.42 10.71 -11.92
CA GLY A 225 4.04 10.20 -11.88
C GLY A 225 3.23 10.60 -10.64
N HIS A 226 3.44 11.81 -10.12
CA HIS A 226 2.76 12.28 -8.90
C HIS A 226 2.26 13.71 -9.07
N ALA A 227 1.04 14.00 -8.59
CA ALA A 227 0.44 15.33 -8.61
C ALA A 227 0.49 16.00 -7.22
N SER A 228 0.86 17.28 -7.16
CA SER A 228 1.03 18.03 -5.89
C SER A 228 -0.27 18.31 -5.12
N ASN A 229 -1.43 18.17 -5.76
CA ASN A 229 -2.73 18.49 -5.18
C ASN A 229 -3.15 17.55 -4.03
N SER A 230 -2.43 16.45 -3.85
CA SER A 230 -2.55 15.55 -2.70
C SER A 230 -1.93 16.12 -1.42
N ILE A 231 -1.12 17.19 -1.51
CA ILE A 231 -0.43 17.83 -0.38
C ILE A 231 -1.28 18.99 0.16
N THR A 232 -1.66 18.94 1.43
CA THR A 232 -2.59 19.92 2.02
C THR A 232 -1.95 21.27 2.35
N ARG A 233 -0.64 21.32 2.63
CA ARG A 233 0.11 22.53 3.00
C ARG A 233 0.63 23.29 1.78
N ILE A 234 -0.27 23.68 0.87
CA ILE A 234 0.08 24.35 -0.39
C ILE A 234 0.91 25.64 -0.17
N PRO A 235 0.57 26.56 0.76
CA PRO A 235 1.39 27.76 0.99
C PRO A 235 2.83 27.45 1.39
N ASP A 236 3.05 26.44 2.22
CA ASP A 236 4.40 26.02 2.62
C ASP A 236 5.12 25.29 1.48
N SER A 237 4.38 24.50 0.70
CA SER A 237 4.91 23.85 -0.51
C SER A 237 5.39 24.87 -1.53
N MET A 238 4.66 25.96 -1.75
CA MET A 238 5.10 27.04 -2.64
C MET A 238 6.39 27.71 -2.15
N LYS A 239 6.54 27.96 -0.83
CA LYS A 239 7.80 28.46 -0.27
C LYS A 239 8.94 27.47 -0.50
N GLY A 240 8.71 26.18 -0.22
CA GLY A 240 9.68 25.12 -0.50
C GLY A 240 10.09 25.08 -1.97
N LEU A 241 9.14 25.28 -2.90
CA LEU A 241 9.42 25.28 -4.33
C LEU A 241 10.40 26.40 -4.71
N THR A 242 10.32 27.58 -4.08
CA THR A 242 11.29 28.66 -4.34
C THR A 242 12.71 28.34 -3.88
N GLY A 243 12.85 27.53 -2.83
CA GLY A 243 14.15 27.17 -2.25
C GLY A 243 14.88 26.04 -2.97
N LEU A 244 14.24 25.33 -3.89
CA LEU A 244 14.90 24.27 -4.67
C LEU A 244 15.83 24.86 -5.74
N GLU A 245 17.04 24.34 -5.84
CA GLU A 245 17.97 24.62 -6.94
C GLU A 245 17.53 23.92 -8.23
N LEU A 246 16.93 22.73 -8.13
CA LEU A 246 16.47 21.92 -9.27
C LEU A 246 15.09 21.31 -9.00
N LEU A 247 14.20 21.42 -9.98
CA LEU A 247 12.93 20.73 -10.01
C LEU A 247 12.77 19.99 -11.34
N VAL A 248 12.55 18.68 -11.27
CA VAL A 248 12.22 17.85 -12.44
C VAL A 248 10.84 17.24 -12.22
N VAL A 249 9.95 17.39 -13.19
CA VAL A 249 8.61 16.78 -13.18
C VAL A 249 8.51 15.87 -14.40
N ALA A 250 8.58 14.56 -14.16
CA ALA A 250 8.41 13.52 -15.15
C ALA A 250 6.97 12.99 -15.07
N ASP A 251 6.15 13.35 -16.06
CA ASP A 251 4.74 12.97 -16.09
C ASP A 251 4.21 13.01 -17.54
N PRO A 252 3.21 12.17 -17.91
CA PRO A 252 2.60 12.25 -19.23
C PRO A 252 1.89 13.60 -19.49
N HIS A 253 1.54 14.32 -18.43
CA HIS A 253 0.87 15.61 -18.49
C HIS A 253 1.56 16.65 -17.60
N PRO A 254 1.45 17.95 -17.91
CA PRO A 254 1.89 19.00 -16.99
C PRO A 254 1.00 19.00 -15.75
N THR A 255 1.46 18.40 -14.65
CA THR A 255 0.70 18.27 -13.40
C THR A 255 0.68 19.55 -12.59
N THR A 256 -0.05 19.53 -11.46
CA THR A 256 -0.10 20.65 -10.51
C THR A 256 1.27 21.04 -9.92
N TRP A 257 2.33 20.24 -10.09
CA TRP A 257 3.68 20.68 -9.78
C TRP A 257 4.16 21.79 -10.72
N ALA A 258 3.86 21.66 -12.01
CA ALA A 258 4.27 22.66 -13.00
C ALA A 258 3.55 23.99 -12.76
N SER A 259 2.24 23.96 -12.47
CA SER A 259 1.48 25.18 -12.16
C SER A 259 1.95 25.84 -10.87
N LEU A 260 2.13 25.07 -9.78
CA LEU A 260 2.61 25.62 -8.50
C LEU A 260 4.05 26.15 -8.59
N ALA A 261 4.91 25.54 -9.43
CA ALA A 261 6.26 26.04 -9.67
C ALA A 261 6.24 27.44 -10.31
N VAL A 262 5.37 27.64 -11.31
CA VAL A 262 5.17 28.95 -11.95
C VAL A 262 4.57 29.96 -10.97
N GLU A 263 3.55 29.57 -10.21
CA GLU A 263 2.93 30.43 -9.19
C GLU A 263 3.90 30.82 -8.07
N ALA A 264 4.79 29.91 -7.68
CA ALA A 264 5.88 30.18 -6.74
C ALA A 264 6.96 31.10 -7.34
N GLY A 265 6.93 31.39 -8.64
CA GLY A 265 7.87 32.28 -9.31
C GLY A 265 9.17 31.62 -9.77
N ARG A 266 9.21 30.28 -9.87
CA ARG A 266 10.36 29.58 -10.46
C ARG A 266 10.45 29.90 -11.96
N LYS A 267 11.61 30.39 -12.40
CA LYS A 267 11.89 30.70 -13.81
C LYS A 267 12.93 29.79 -14.45
N ASP A 268 13.89 29.34 -13.64
CA ASP A 268 15.03 28.56 -14.08
C ASP A 268 15.02 27.16 -13.45
N ASN A 269 15.83 26.25 -13.99
CA ASN A 269 16.09 24.91 -13.44
C ASN A 269 14.82 24.12 -13.09
N THR A 270 13.78 24.29 -13.90
CA THR A 270 12.53 23.54 -13.82
C THR A 270 12.32 22.81 -15.13
N TYR A 271 12.40 21.49 -15.10
CA TYR A 271 12.33 20.64 -16.27
C TYR A 271 11.06 19.80 -16.24
N LEU A 272 10.33 19.78 -17.36
CA LEU A 272 9.22 18.86 -17.59
C LEU A 272 9.71 17.76 -18.52
N LEU A 273 9.70 16.52 -18.05
CA LEU A 273 10.09 15.36 -18.86
C LEU A 273 8.82 14.64 -19.32
N PRO A 274 8.58 14.53 -20.64
CA PRO A 274 7.42 13.82 -21.15
C PRO A 274 7.64 12.31 -20.98
N VAL A 275 6.84 11.67 -20.12
CA VAL A 275 6.88 10.22 -19.94
C VAL A 275 5.63 9.54 -20.47
N CYS A 276 5.75 8.24 -20.73
CA CYS A 276 4.69 7.42 -21.30
C CYS A 276 3.47 7.29 -20.37
N THR A 277 2.28 7.23 -20.96
CA THR A 277 1.06 6.77 -20.26
C THR A 277 1.10 5.26 -20.03
N GLN A 278 0.20 4.74 -19.18
CA GLN A 278 0.12 3.31 -18.91
C GLN A 278 -0.13 2.41 -20.14
N PHE A 279 -0.67 2.96 -21.24
CA PHE A 279 -0.94 2.22 -22.48
C PHE A 279 0.30 2.11 -23.38
N GLU A 280 1.30 2.93 -23.12
CA GLU A 280 2.57 2.99 -23.84
C GLU A 280 3.68 2.19 -23.14
N THR A 281 3.35 1.56 -21.99
CA THR A 281 4.31 0.81 -21.16
C THR A 281 3.86 -0.64 -20.94
N SER A 282 4.81 -1.46 -20.50
CA SER A 282 4.57 -2.84 -20.07
C SER A 282 5.12 -3.08 -18.67
N GLY A 283 4.57 -4.07 -17.97
CA GLY A 283 5.02 -4.44 -16.62
C GLY A 283 3.85 -4.82 -15.71
N SER A 284 4.14 -5.03 -14.43
CA SER A 284 3.17 -5.50 -13.45
C SER A 284 2.56 -4.38 -12.60
N ARG A 285 1.27 -4.51 -12.27
CA ARG A 285 0.60 -3.72 -11.22
C ARG A 285 -0.01 -4.64 -10.17
N VAL A 286 -0.18 -4.14 -8.96
CA VAL A 286 -0.73 -4.87 -7.81
C VAL A 286 -1.98 -4.15 -7.31
N ALA A 287 -3.11 -4.87 -7.37
CA ALA A 287 -4.41 -4.38 -6.93
C ALA A 287 -4.54 -4.40 -5.39
N SER A 288 -5.62 -3.78 -4.87
CA SER A 288 -5.89 -3.70 -3.42
C SER A 288 -5.96 -5.05 -2.72
N ASN A 289 -6.41 -6.10 -3.40
CA ASN A 289 -6.44 -7.48 -2.87
C ASN A 289 -5.09 -8.20 -3.00
N ARG A 290 -4.03 -7.48 -3.37
CA ARG A 290 -2.66 -7.96 -3.59
C ARG A 290 -2.49 -8.87 -4.81
N ALA A 291 -3.52 -8.99 -5.65
CA ALA A 291 -3.41 -9.67 -6.94
C ALA A 291 -2.57 -8.84 -7.90
N ILE A 292 -1.62 -9.50 -8.56
CA ILE A 292 -0.67 -8.90 -9.49
C ILE A 292 -1.13 -9.19 -10.90
N GLN A 293 -1.09 -8.18 -11.76
CA GLN A 293 -1.51 -8.29 -13.16
C GLN A 293 -0.40 -7.79 -14.06
N TRP A 294 -0.13 -8.53 -15.13
CA TRP A 294 0.77 -8.08 -16.17
C TRP A 294 0.00 -7.22 -17.18
N GLY A 295 0.53 -6.06 -17.54
CA GLY A 295 0.03 -5.27 -18.65
C GLY A 295 1.05 -5.24 -19.79
N GLU A 296 0.54 -5.38 -21.00
CA GLU A 296 1.32 -5.26 -22.23
C GLU A 296 1.25 -3.83 -22.76
N GLN A 297 2.26 -3.44 -23.53
CA GLN A 297 2.23 -2.19 -24.30
C GLN A 297 1.14 -2.30 -25.37
N ILE A 298 0.19 -1.37 -25.37
CA ILE A 298 -0.96 -1.35 -26.29
C ILE A 298 -0.68 -0.47 -27.50
N VAL A 299 -0.01 0.67 -27.28
CA VAL A 299 0.40 1.60 -28.33
C VAL A 299 1.87 1.99 -28.13
N LYS A 300 2.54 2.41 -29.21
CA LYS A 300 3.92 2.91 -29.12
C LYS A 300 3.96 4.27 -28.42
N PRO A 301 5.05 4.61 -27.71
CA PRO A 301 5.23 5.93 -27.12
C PRO A 301 4.98 7.05 -28.12
N SER A 302 4.21 8.05 -27.68
CA SER A 302 3.90 9.22 -28.47
C SER A 302 5.08 10.20 -28.49
N PHE A 303 5.39 10.74 -29.67
CA PHE A 303 6.44 11.75 -29.85
C PHE A 303 7.81 11.29 -29.30
N GLU A 304 8.42 12.09 -28.42
CA GLU A 304 9.70 11.82 -27.77
C GLU A 304 9.56 11.20 -26.38
N GLN A 305 8.35 10.77 -26.00
CA GLN A 305 8.11 10.18 -24.69
C GLN A 305 8.99 8.95 -24.47
N LYS A 306 9.45 8.82 -23.23
CA LYS A 306 10.17 7.66 -22.72
C LYS A 306 9.40 7.08 -21.56
N ASP A 307 9.38 5.77 -21.42
CA ASP A 307 8.78 5.19 -20.23
C ASP A 307 9.68 5.32 -19.01
N ASP A 308 9.13 5.04 -17.83
CA ASP A 308 9.84 5.20 -16.57
C ASP A 308 11.13 4.37 -16.50
N TYR A 309 11.15 3.18 -17.13
CA TYR A 309 12.34 2.34 -17.19
C TYR A 309 13.46 3.01 -17.99
N GLN A 310 13.13 3.55 -19.18
CA GLN A 310 14.08 4.29 -20.01
C GLN A 310 14.60 5.54 -19.29
N VAL A 311 13.72 6.30 -18.62
CA VAL A 311 14.12 7.51 -17.88
C VAL A 311 15.15 7.18 -16.79
N ILE A 312 14.88 6.17 -15.96
CA ILE A 312 15.81 5.76 -14.91
C ILE A 312 17.11 5.22 -15.51
N TYR A 313 17.05 4.41 -16.58
CA TYR A 313 18.25 3.90 -17.22
C TYR A 313 19.15 4.98 -17.82
N LEU A 314 18.56 5.95 -18.53
CA LEU A 314 19.30 7.08 -19.11
C LEU A 314 19.91 7.98 -18.05
N LEU A 315 19.19 8.21 -16.95
CA LEU A 315 19.71 8.93 -15.79
C LEU A 315 20.90 8.17 -15.18
N SER A 316 20.75 6.87 -14.92
CA SER A 316 21.83 6.02 -14.39
C SER A 316 23.04 5.97 -15.32
N LYS A 317 22.85 5.99 -16.64
CA LYS A 317 23.95 6.10 -17.62
C LYS A 317 24.71 7.41 -17.46
N LYS A 318 24.00 8.53 -17.33
CA LYS A 318 24.65 9.84 -17.13
C LYS A 318 25.37 9.95 -15.79
N LEU A 319 24.91 9.25 -14.78
CA LEU A 319 25.55 9.18 -13.46
C LEU A 319 26.66 8.12 -13.36
N GLY A 320 26.92 7.33 -14.41
CA GLY A 320 27.90 6.25 -14.37
C GLY A 320 27.49 5.06 -13.49
N LEU A 321 26.19 4.91 -13.21
CA LEU A 321 25.62 3.88 -12.34
C LEU A 321 24.94 2.73 -13.11
N ALA A 322 24.74 2.89 -14.42
CA ALA A 322 23.96 1.94 -15.22
C ALA A 322 24.48 0.50 -15.13
N ASP A 323 25.79 0.30 -15.27
CA ASP A 323 26.39 -1.05 -15.23
C ASP A 323 26.18 -1.72 -13.87
N LYS A 324 26.17 -0.94 -12.78
CA LYS A 324 25.91 -1.45 -11.42
C LYS A 324 24.43 -1.76 -11.21
N MET A 325 23.54 -0.85 -11.62
CA MET A 325 22.09 -0.95 -11.39
C MET A 325 21.40 -1.99 -12.28
N PHE A 326 21.86 -2.17 -13.52
CA PHE A 326 21.17 -2.99 -14.52
C PHE A 326 21.93 -4.27 -14.89
N LYS A 327 22.93 -4.68 -14.10
CA LYS A 327 23.78 -5.85 -14.40
C LYS A 327 23.04 -7.18 -14.63
N LYS A 328 21.84 -7.35 -14.05
CA LYS A 328 20.98 -8.55 -14.20
C LYS A 328 19.72 -8.26 -15.01
N ILE A 329 19.60 -7.06 -15.57
CA ILE A 329 18.41 -6.61 -16.29
C ILE A 329 18.83 -6.40 -17.74
N ALA A 330 18.26 -7.19 -18.65
CA ALA A 330 18.48 -6.97 -20.07
C ALA A 330 18.01 -5.56 -20.45
N VAL A 331 18.74 -4.94 -21.38
CA VAL A 331 18.39 -3.62 -21.92
C VAL A 331 18.30 -3.72 -23.43
N GLU A 332 17.13 -3.42 -23.97
CA GLU A 332 16.87 -3.36 -25.40
C GLU A 332 17.01 -1.90 -25.87
N GLY A 333 18.14 -1.58 -26.48
CA GLY A 333 18.48 -0.20 -26.84
C GLY A 333 18.74 0.67 -25.61
N ASP A 334 17.78 1.52 -25.25
CA ASP A 334 17.81 2.35 -24.04
C ASP A 334 16.73 1.95 -23.01
N ARG A 335 16.06 0.81 -23.20
CA ARG A 335 14.94 0.38 -22.38
C ARG A 335 15.24 -0.91 -21.60
N PRO A 336 15.31 -0.86 -20.26
CA PRO A 336 15.34 -2.05 -19.43
C PRO A 336 14.11 -2.94 -19.66
N VAL A 337 14.31 -4.26 -19.69
CA VAL A 337 13.25 -5.25 -19.88
C VAL A 337 12.47 -5.42 -18.56
N PRO A 338 11.16 -5.07 -18.52
CA PRO A 338 10.36 -5.10 -17.27
C PRO A 338 10.29 -6.48 -16.62
N GLU A 339 10.36 -7.54 -17.42
CA GLU A 339 10.36 -8.92 -16.93
C GLU A 339 11.55 -9.20 -16.02
N ASP A 340 12.73 -8.70 -16.37
CA ASP A 340 13.93 -8.88 -15.54
C ASP A 340 13.89 -8.03 -14.27
N VAL A 341 13.28 -6.83 -14.33
CA VAL A 341 13.02 -6.00 -13.14
C VAL A 341 12.18 -6.77 -12.14
N LEU A 342 11.08 -7.39 -12.60
CA LEU A 342 10.23 -8.22 -11.75
C LEU A 342 11.00 -9.44 -11.19
N ARG A 343 11.82 -10.10 -12.01
CA ARG A 343 12.64 -11.24 -11.54
C ARG A 343 13.63 -10.83 -10.46
N GLU A 344 14.27 -9.67 -10.59
CA GLU A 344 15.19 -9.15 -9.56
C GLU A 344 14.44 -8.86 -8.25
N MET A 345 13.28 -8.21 -8.34
CA MET A 345 12.40 -7.99 -7.20
C MET A 345 12.00 -9.31 -6.50
N ASN A 346 11.62 -10.33 -7.28
CA ASN A 346 11.24 -11.65 -6.74
C ASN A 346 12.37 -12.36 -5.98
N ARG A 347 13.64 -12.11 -6.33
CA ARG A 347 14.80 -12.73 -5.65
C ARG A 347 14.92 -12.29 -4.18
N GLY A 348 14.48 -11.06 -3.86
CA GLY A 348 14.62 -10.45 -2.54
C GLY A 348 13.36 -10.48 -1.66
N SER A 349 12.21 -10.83 -2.20
CA SER A 349 10.89 -10.61 -1.58
C SER A 349 10.38 -11.75 -0.68
N TRP A 350 11.29 -12.41 0.04
CA TRP A 350 10.96 -13.55 0.91
C TRP A 350 10.15 -13.21 2.16
N SER A 351 10.08 -11.95 2.59
CA SER A 351 9.28 -11.54 3.76
C SER A 351 7.78 -11.63 3.49
N THR A 352 7.36 -11.21 2.29
CA THR A 352 5.96 -11.19 1.86
C THR A 352 5.56 -12.44 1.08
N GLY A 353 6.53 -13.24 0.65
CA GLY A 353 6.30 -14.33 -0.27
C GLY A 353 5.97 -13.82 -1.67
N TYR A 354 6.56 -12.71 -2.09
CA TYR A 354 6.39 -12.21 -3.46
C TYR A 354 7.48 -12.80 -4.40
N CYS A 355 7.77 -14.10 -4.25
CA CYS A 355 8.90 -14.76 -4.94
C CYS A 355 8.44 -15.69 -6.08
N GLY A 356 7.23 -16.25 -5.98
CA GLY A 356 6.70 -17.18 -6.98
C GLY A 356 5.99 -16.51 -8.17
N GLN A 357 5.83 -15.18 -8.18
CA GLN A 357 5.11 -14.44 -9.23
C GLN A 357 6.01 -14.01 -10.38
N SER A 358 6.42 -14.97 -11.21
CA SER A 358 7.22 -14.68 -12.39
C SER A 358 6.42 -13.97 -13.49
N PRO A 359 7.09 -13.24 -14.41
CA PRO A 359 6.44 -12.66 -15.57
C PRO A 359 5.63 -13.68 -16.39
N GLU A 360 6.16 -14.89 -16.58
CA GLU A 360 5.51 -15.96 -17.35
C GLU A 360 4.20 -16.39 -16.71
N ARG A 361 4.19 -16.59 -15.39
CA ARG A 361 2.96 -16.97 -14.69
C ARG A 361 1.93 -15.86 -14.76
N LEU A 362 2.33 -14.60 -14.55
CA LEU A 362 1.42 -13.47 -14.63
C LEU A 362 0.84 -13.29 -16.04
N LYS A 363 1.65 -13.42 -17.10
CA LYS A 363 1.20 -13.40 -18.50
C LYS A 363 0.25 -14.56 -18.81
N ALA A 364 0.53 -15.77 -18.29
CA ALA A 364 -0.39 -16.91 -18.41
C ALA A 364 -1.74 -16.61 -17.75
N HIS A 365 -1.79 -15.96 -16.59
CA HIS A 365 -3.05 -15.53 -15.99
C HIS A 365 -3.80 -14.52 -16.87
N MET A 366 -3.09 -13.58 -17.50
CA MET A 366 -3.73 -12.60 -18.40
C MET A 366 -4.32 -13.26 -19.65
N LYS A 367 -3.65 -14.25 -20.22
CA LYS A 367 -4.17 -15.05 -21.35
C LYS A 367 -5.39 -15.90 -20.95
N ASN A 368 -5.45 -16.34 -19.69
CA ASN A 368 -6.43 -17.30 -19.20
C ASN A 368 -7.46 -16.70 -18.21
N GLN A 369 -7.68 -15.38 -18.20
CA GLN A 369 -8.57 -14.71 -17.25
C GLN A 369 -9.98 -15.35 -17.17
N HIS A 370 -10.51 -15.75 -18.33
CA HIS A 370 -11.83 -16.38 -18.46
C HIS A 370 -11.96 -17.73 -17.75
N LYS A 371 -10.85 -18.35 -17.31
CA LYS A 371 -10.84 -19.62 -16.60
C LYS A 371 -10.96 -19.47 -15.08
N PHE A 372 -10.73 -18.27 -14.54
CA PHE A 372 -10.83 -18.04 -13.11
C PHE A 372 -12.30 -17.81 -12.72
N ASP A 373 -12.75 -18.52 -11.70
CA ASP A 373 -14.09 -18.33 -11.15
C ASP A 373 -14.21 -16.94 -10.50
N LEU A 374 -15.29 -16.21 -10.78
CA LEU A 374 -15.45 -14.81 -10.36
C LEU A 374 -15.67 -14.64 -8.85
N VAL A 375 -16.00 -15.71 -8.13
CA VAL A 375 -16.28 -15.66 -6.69
C VAL A 375 -15.05 -16.11 -5.89
N THR A 376 -14.51 -17.27 -6.23
CA THR A 376 -13.36 -17.88 -5.55
C THR A 376 -12.03 -17.37 -6.08
N MET A 377 -12.02 -16.76 -7.26
CA MET A 377 -10.83 -16.33 -7.99
C MET A 377 -9.86 -17.47 -8.30
N ARG A 378 -10.33 -18.73 -8.31
CA ARG A 378 -9.51 -19.92 -8.58
C ARG A 378 -9.67 -20.40 -10.01
N ALA A 379 -8.57 -20.85 -10.59
CA ALA A 379 -8.61 -21.66 -11.82
C ALA A 379 -8.89 -23.15 -11.50
N PRO A 380 -9.47 -23.92 -12.45
CA PRO A 380 -9.62 -25.37 -12.34
C PRO A 380 -8.29 -26.05 -12.03
N LYS A 381 -8.26 -27.04 -11.13
CA LYS A 381 -7.00 -27.69 -10.70
C LYS A 381 -6.30 -28.46 -11.83
N ASP A 382 -7.05 -28.88 -12.84
CA ASP A 382 -6.59 -29.66 -14.00
C ASP A 382 -6.10 -28.79 -15.17
N ASP A 383 -6.18 -27.45 -15.07
CA ASP A 383 -5.68 -26.57 -16.13
C ASP A 383 -4.14 -26.62 -16.25
N PRO A 384 -3.58 -26.82 -17.45
CA PRO A 384 -2.14 -27.00 -17.62
C PRO A 384 -1.31 -25.72 -17.46
N GLU A 385 -1.91 -24.53 -17.62
CA GLU A 385 -1.19 -23.25 -17.56
C GLU A 385 -1.33 -22.56 -16.21
N VAL A 386 -2.55 -22.58 -15.63
CA VAL A 386 -2.90 -21.83 -14.41
C VAL A 386 -3.55 -22.71 -13.33
N GLY A 387 -3.42 -24.03 -13.44
CA GLY A 387 -4.15 -24.99 -12.61
C GLY A 387 -4.06 -24.74 -11.11
N GLY A 388 -5.21 -24.52 -10.47
CA GLY A 388 -5.32 -24.30 -9.02
C GLY A 388 -4.83 -22.93 -8.52
N ASP A 389 -4.27 -22.08 -9.38
CA ASP A 389 -3.79 -20.77 -8.99
C ASP A 389 -4.95 -19.83 -8.61
N TYR A 390 -4.70 -18.91 -7.67
CA TYR A 390 -5.55 -17.73 -7.50
C TYR A 390 -5.21 -16.68 -8.56
N TYR A 391 -6.23 -15.98 -9.06
CA TYR A 391 -6.05 -14.93 -10.03
C TYR A 391 -5.07 -13.85 -9.54
N GLY A 392 -4.07 -13.54 -10.36
CA GLY A 392 -2.97 -12.64 -10.05
C GLY A 392 -2.01 -13.08 -8.93
N LEU A 393 -2.01 -14.34 -8.50
CA LEU A 393 -1.07 -14.88 -7.51
C LEU A 393 -0.87 -13.98 -6.27
N PRO A 394 -1.94 -13.62 -5.54
CA PRO A 394 -1.84 -12.68 -4.43
C PRO A 394 -0.82 -13.17 -3.40
N TRP A 395 0.02 -12.26 -2.89
CA TRP A 395 1.06 -12.70 -1.97
C TRP A 395 0.50 -13.05 -0.58
N PRO A 396 1.02 -14.11 0.06
CA PRO A 396 2.20 -14.88 -0.37
C PRO A 396 1.94 -15.89 -1.49
N CYS A 397 2.90 -15.95 -2.41
CA CYS A 397 3.16 -17.00 -3.40
C CYS A 397 4.59 -17.49 -3.17
N TRP A 398 4.74 -18.50 -2.29
CA TRP A 398 6.05 -18.90 -1.78
C TRP A 398 6.89 -19.66 -2.80
N GLY A 399 8.21 -19.47 -2.68
CA GLY A 399 9.21 -20.25 -3.40
C GLY A 399 9.48 -19.75 -4.81
N LYS A 400 10.26 -20.54 -5.55
CA LYS A 400 10.54 -20.25 -6.95
C LYS A 400 9.29 -20.52 -7.82
N PRO A 401 9.15 -19.89 -9.00
CA PRO A 401 8.00 -20.06 -9.87
C PRO A 401 7.68 -21.53 -10.22
N GLU A 402 8.70 -22.39 -10.30
CA GLU A 402 8.55 -23.82 -10.63
C GLU A 402 7.86 -24.63 -9.52
N ILE A 403 7.88 -24.12 -8.27
CA ILE A 403 7.14 -24.73 -7.14
C ILE A 403 5.63 -24.54 -7.34
N ARG A 404 5.21 -23.54 -8.13
CA ARG A 404 3.82 -23.25 -8.46
C ARG A 404 2.91 -23.12 -7.23
N HIS A 405 3.37 -22.41 -6.20
CA HIS A 405 2.47 -22.01 -5.12
C HIS A 405 1.33 -21.15 -5.71
N PRO A 406 0.06 -21.36 -5.34
CA PRO A 406 -1.08 -20.72 -6.00
C PRO A 406 -1.31 -19.23 -5.69
N GLY A 407 -0.42 -18.60 -4.91
CA GLY A 407 -0.77 -17.40 -4.15
C GLY A 407 -1.81 -17.68 -3.04
N THR A 408 -2.16 -16.67 -2.24
CA THR A 408 -3.33 -16.75 -1.36
C THR A 408 -3.96 -15.37 -1.12
N ALA A 409 -5.27 -15.31 -1.35
CA ALA A 409 -6.07 -14.13 -0.99
C ALA A 409 -6.34 -14.04 0.53
N ASN A 410 -6.23 -15.17 1.25
CA ASN A 410 -6.53 -15.25 2.68
C ASN A 410 -5.25 -15.49 3.47
N LEU A 411 -4.73 -14.44 4.11
CA LEU A 411 -3.63 -14.59 5.07
C LEU A 411 -4.09 -15.33 6.32
N TYR A 412 -3.15 -16.04 6.96
CA TYR A 412 -3.34 -16.64 8.29
C TYR A 412 -4.42 -17.71 8.39
N SER A 413 -4.88 -18.26 7.27
CA SER A 413 -5.72 -19.45 7.26
C SER A 413 -4.90 -20.67 7.69
N THR A 414 -5.26 -21.30 8.80
CA THR A 414 -4.57 -22.51 9.31
C THR A 414 -5.26 -23.82 8.98
N GLY A 415 -6.41 -23.77 8.32
CA GLY A 415 -7.12 -24.98 7.88
C GLY A 415 -6.68 -25.50 6.51
N LEU A 416 -5.69 -24.88 5.88
CA LEU A 416 -5.25 -25.19 4.52
C LEU A 416 -3.78 -25.60 4.51
N HIS A 417 -3.45 -26.55 3.63
CA HIS A 417 -2.07 -26.88 3.32
C HIS A 417 -1.41 -25.70 2.59
N VAL A 418 -0.10 -25.51 2.74
CA VAL A 418 0.60 -24.36 2.13
C VAL A 418 0.49 -24.34 0.59
N MET A 419 0.23 -25.49 -0.04
CA MET A 419 0.04 -25.60 -1.50
C MET A 419 -1.42 -25.57 -1.94
N ASP A 420 -2.36 -25.48 -1.01
CA ASP A 420 -3.78 -25.26 -1.30
C ASP A 420 -4.09 -23.78 -1.12
#